data_AF-A0A0K8QT77-F1
#
_entry.id   AF-A0A0K8QT77-F1
#
_cell.length_a   1.000
_cell.length_b   1.000
_cell.length_c   1.000
_cell.angle_alpha   90.00
_cell.angle_beta   90.00
_cell.angle_gamma   90.00
#
_symmetry.space_group_name_H-M   'P 1'
#
loop_
_entity.id
_entity.type
_entity.pdbx_description
1 polymer ?
#
loop_
_entity_poly.entity_id
_entity_poly.type
_entity_poly.pdbx_seq_one_letter_code
_entity_poly.pdbx_strand_id
1 'polypeptide(L)'
;MKTRILSIVMMAVITVLTSATSVNAIERVSRSASSLENATDPAMTIENWMTSEILWNNSLASNFDLALENSLDMETWMTNSLVWDMPVIAVDDVLMIEAWMTTPMMWDMMETEMDTGLSLEGWMVNSMVWGNGSLVVETEVENPLVLSDWMLKEENWK
;
A
#
# COMPACT_ATOMS: atom_id res chain seq x y z
N MET A 1 -71.43 -10.71 -32.76
CA MET A 1 -71.28 -9.37 -32.13
C MET A 1 -70.58 -9.45 -30.77
N LYS A 2 -70.98 -10.36 -29.86
CA LYS A 2 -70.39 -10.50 -28.51
C LYS A 2 -68.87 -10.75 -28.50
N THR A 3 -68.34 -11.55 -29.44
CA THR A 3 -66.90 -11.86 -29.55
C THR A 3 -66.05 -10.69 -30.02
N ARG A 4 -66.60 -9.80 -30.87
CA ARG A 4 -65.89 -8.61 -31.37
C ARG A 4 -65.76 -7.55 -30.28
N ILE A 5 -66.79 -7.39 -29.46
CA ILE A 5 -66.77 -6.46 -28.32
C ILE A 5 -65.74 -6.91 -27.27
N LEU A 6 -65.68 -8.22 -26.98
CA LEU A 6 -64.75 -8.77 -25.99
C LEU A 6 -63.28 -8.61 -26.44
N SER A 7 -63.00 -8.78 -27.73
CA SER A 7 -61.66 -8.57 -28.31
C SER A 7 -61.22 -7.10 -28.23
N ILE A 8 -62.11 -6.15 -28.49
CA ILE A 8 -61.81 -4.72 -28.40
C ILE A 8 -61.51 -4.31 -26.94
N VAL A 9 -62.30 -4.80 -25.98
CA VAL A 9 -62.07 -4.50 -24.55
C VAL A 9 -60.74 -5.07 -24.08
N MET A 10 -60.39 -6.29 -24.50
CA MET A 10 -59.12 -6.92 -24.12
C MET A 10 -57.91 -6.15 -24.68
N MET A 11 -57.99 -5.66 -25.92
CA MET A 11 -56.93 -4.87 -26.54
C MET A 11 -56.76 -3.50 -25.84
N ALA A 12 -57.88 -2.87 -25.43
CA ALA A 12 -57.86 -1.62 -24.67
C ALA A 12 -57.24 -1.78 -23.27
N VAL A 13 -57.50 -2.89 -22.59
CA VAL A 13 -56.90 -3.19 -21.28
C VAL A 13 -55.39 -3.38 -21.40
N ILE A 14 -54.94 -4.14 -22.40
CA ILE A 14 -53.50 -4.38 -22.63
C ILE A 14 -52.75 -3.07 -22.92
N THR A 15 -53.34 -2.17 -23.71
CA THR A 15 -52.71 -0.87 -24.04
C THR A 15 -52.62 0.07 -22.83
N VAL A 16 -53.58 0.02 -21.90
CA VAL A 16 -53.50 0.78 -20.65
C VAL A 16 -52.44 0.19 -19.70
N LEU A 17 -52.33 -1.14 -19.63
CA LEU A 17 -51.32 -1.80 -18.79
C LEU A 17 -49.88 -1.56 -19.29
N THR A 18 -49.65 -1.48 -20.59
CA THR A 18 -48.31 -1.26 -21.15
C THR A 18 -47.88 0.20 -21.17
N SER A 19 -48.81 1.16 -21.17
CA SER A 19 -48.48 2.59 -21.08
C SER A 19 -48.12 3.02 -19.65
N ALA A 20 -48.69 2.38 -18.63
CA ALA A 20 -48.38 2.64 -17.22
C ALA A 20 -46.95 2.20 -16.79
N THR A 21 -46.27 1.36 -17.58
CA THR A 21 -44.92 0.88 -17.25
C THR A 21 -43.80 1.69 -17.92
N SER A 22 -44.12 2.70 -18.72
CA SER A 22 -43.13 3.63 -19.28
C SER A 22 -42.77 4.74 -18.28
N VAL A 23 -42.24 4.34 -17.12
CA VAL A 23 -41.56 5.27 -16.22
C VAL A 23 -40.31 5.74 -16.94
N ASN A 24 -40.18 7.05 -17.11
CA ASN A 24 -38.96 7.71 -17.58
C ASN A 24 -37.81 7.31 -16.64
N ALA A 25 -37.10 6.23 -16.98
CA ALA A 25 -35.92 5.80 -16.26
C ALA A 25 -34.79 6.77 -16.60
N ILE A 26 -34.77 7.90 -15.89
CA ILE A 26 -33.59 8.74 -15.76
C ILE A 26 -32.49 7.80 -15.23
N GLU A 27 -31.57 7.45 -16.12
CA GLU A 27 -30.35 6.65 -15.92
C GLU A 27 -30.26 5.97 -14.56
N ARG A 28 -30.88 4.79 -14.42
CA ARG A 28 -30.46 3.87 -13.36
C ARG A 28 -29.12 3.29 -13.75
N VAL A 29 -28.05 4.04 -13.43
CA VAL A 29 -26.71 3.50 -13.36
C VAL A 29 -26.80 2.32 -12.39
N SER A 30 -26.63 1.12 -12.91
CA SER A 30 -26.35 -0.07 -12.11
C SER A 30 -25.04 0.19 -11.38
N ARG A 31 -25.13 0.84 -10.21
CA ARG A 31 -24.02 0.86 -9.27
C ARG A 31 -23.93 -0.56 -8.72
N SER A 32 -23.10 -1.37 -9.37
CA SER A 32 -22.58 -2.59 -8.77
C SER A 32 -21.78 -2.15 -7.54
N ALA A 33 -22.45 -2.07 -6.39
CA ALA A 33 -21.76 -2.00 -5.12
C ALA A 33 -21.02 -3.33 -4.98
N SER A 34 -19.70 -3.26 -5.05
CA SER A 34 -18.82 -4.35 -4.67
C SER A 34 -19.24 -4.83 -3.27
N SER A 35 -19.55 -6.11 -3.10
CA SER A 35 -20.02 -6.67 -1.82
C SER A 35 -18.93 -6.72 -0.73
N LEU A 36 -17.82 -6.00 -0.90
CA LEU A 36 -16.69 -5.93 0.03
C LEU A 36 -16.96 -5.00 1.23
N GLU A 37 -17.94 -4.10 1.17
CA GLU A 37 -18.27 -3.20 2.29
C GLU A 37 -18.82 -3.92 3.53
N ASN A 38 -19.25 -5.19 3.37
CA ASN A 38 -19.74 -6.02 4.48
C ASN A 38 -18.79 -7.19 4.80
N ALA A 39 -17.54 -7.13 4.33
CA ALA A 39 -16.49 -8.02 4.79
C ALA A 39 -16.09 -7.59 6.20
N THR A 40 -16.77 -8.13 7.20
CA THR A 40 -16.27 -8.09 8.58
C THR A 40 -14.99 -8.90 8.61
N ASP A 41 -13.86 -8.26 8.87
CA ASP A 41 -12.60 -8.95 9.08
C ASP A 41 -12.78 -10.02 10.16
N PRO A 42 -12.23 -11.24 9.96
CA PRO A 42 -12.27 -12.27 10.98
C PRO A 42 -11.72 -11.70 12.30
N ALA A 43 -12.43 -11.93 13.40
CA ALA A 43 -11.92 -11.52 14.71
C ALA A 43 -10.53 -12.13 14.92
N MET A 44 -9.53 -11.26 15.10
CA MET A 44 -8.14 -11.68 15.27
C MET A 44 -8.03 -12.57 16.51
N THR A 45 -7.70 -13.85 16.30
CA THR A 45 -7.42 -14.77 17.39
C THR A 45 -5.96 -14.68 17.78
N ILE A 46 -5.69 -14.18 18.99
CA ILE A 46 -4.34 -14.19 19.53
C ILE A 46 -3.97 -15.65 19.86
N GLU A 47 -2.98 -16.18 19.17
CA GLU A 47 -2.51 -17.54 19.41
C GLU A 47 -1.66 -17.61 20.67
N ASN A 48 -1.64 -18.77 21.35
CA ASN A 48 -0.99 -18.92 22.66
C ASN A 48 0.51 -18.61 22.62
N TRP A 49 1.19 -18.78 21.48
CA TRP A 49 2.60 -18.44 21.34
C TRP A 49 2.87 -16.92 21.36
N MET A 50 1.89 -16.10 21.02
CA MET A 50 2.03 -14.64 21.02
C MET A 50 2.01 -14.05 22.43
N THR A 51 1.44 -14.77 23.41
CA THR A 51 1.18 -14.23 24.76
C THR A 51 1.66 -15.13 25.90
N SER A 52 2.06 -16.37 25.62
CA SER A 52 2.51 -17.28 26.66
C SER A 52 3.84 -16.82 27.25
N GLU A 53 3.80 -16.33 28.48
CA GLU A 53 4.99 -16.03 29.28
C GLU A 53 5.92 -17.25 29.39
N ILE A 54 5.37 -18.48 29.35
CA ILE A 54 6.20 -19.69 29.37
C ILE A 54 7.02 -19.78 28.09
N LEU A 55 6.48 -19.43 26.92
CA LEU A 55 7.22 -19.47 25.66
C LEU A 55 8.23 -18.33 25.55
N TRP A 56 7.90 -17.13 26.03
CA TRP A 56 8.83 -16.00 26.03
C TRP A 56 9.92 -16.13 27.10
N ASN A 57 9.57 -16.58 28.32
CA ASN A 57 10.50 -16.68 29.46
C ASN A 57 11.21 -18.03 29.57
N ASN A 58 10.69 -19.12 28.98
CA ASN A 58 11.39 -20.41 28.87
C ASN A 58 11.78 -20.75 27.43
N SER A 59 11.79 -19.79 26.50
CA SER A 59 12.48 -20.06 25.24
C SER A 59 13.90 -20.47 25.61
N LEU A 60 14.35 -21.57 25.03
CA LEU A 60 15.72 -22.08 25.14
C LEU A 60 16.78 -21.05 24.69
N ALA A 61 16.36 -19.81 24.38
CA ALA A 61 17.15 -18.60 24.24
C ALA A 61 17.78 -18.09 25.57
N SER A 62 17.50 -18.69 26.73
CA SER A 62 18.45 -18.56 27.86
C SER A 62 19.75 -19.34 27.63
N ASN A 63 19.80 -20.18 26.58
CA ASN A 63 21.03 -20.63 25.91
C ASN A 63 21.29 -19.84 24.62
N PHE A 64 20.91 -18.56 24.54
CA PHE A 64 21.96 -17.64 24.15
C PHE A 64 23.01 -17.86 25.24
N ASP A 65 23.96 -18.76 24.96
CA ASP A 65 25.31 -18.54 25.45
C ASP A 65 25.49 -17.03 25.43
N LEU A 66 26.06 -16.48 26.49
CA LEU A 66 26.92 -15.34 26.24
C LEU A 66 27.90 -15.83 25.16
N ALA A 67 27.49 -15.76 23.89
CA ALA A 67 28.28 -15.22 22.84
C ALA A 67 28.68 -13.90 23.47
N LEU A 68 29.77 -13.97 24.22
CA LEU A 68 30.64 -12.88 24.53
C LEU A 68 30.83 -12.33 23.13
N GLU A 69 29.99 -11.37 22.74
CA GLU A 69 30.17 -10.66 21.51
C GLU A 69 31.57 -10.14 21.71
N ASN A 70 32.53 -10.77 21.01
CA ASN A 70 33.89 -10.27 21.01
C ASN A 70 33.69 -8.80 20.72
N SER A 71 34.22 -7.95 21.61
CA SER A 71 34.29 -6.50 21.42
C SER A 71 34.36 -6.27 19.92
N LEU A 72 33.34 -5.63 19.35
CA LEU A 72 33.25 -5.44 17.92
C LEU A 72 34.42 -4.54 17.56
N ASP A 73 35.56 -5.17 17.28
CA ASP A 73 36.84 -4.50 17.15
C ASP A 73 36.72 -3.73 15.83
N MET A 74 36.43 -2.44 15.96
CA MET A 74 36.35 -1.57 14.80
C MET A 74 37.71 -1.60 14.12
N GLU A 75 37.72 -2.09 12.88
CA GLU A 75 38.95 -2.16 12.09
C GLU A 75 39.53 -0.75 11.93
N THR A 76 40.85 -0.63 11.88
CA THR A 76 41.54 0.68 11.92
C THR A 76 41.07 1.63 10.82
N TRP A 77 40.65 1.11 9.65
CA TRP A 77 40.13 1.94 8.56
C TRP A 77 38.77 2.60 8.89
N MET A 78 37.98 2.03 9.80
CA MET A 78 36.68 2.59 10.20
C MET A 78 36.82 3.79 11.13
N THR A 79 37.90 3.85 11.90
CA THR A 79 38.07 4.85 12.98
C THR A 79 39.22 5.81 12.74
N ASN A 80 40.15 5.49 11.83
CA ASN A 80 41.30 6.33 11.56
C ASN A 80 40.90 7.56 10.73
N SER A 81 40.83 8.73 11.38
CA SER A 81 40.50 9.99 10.72
C SER A 81 41.45 10.31 9.56
N LEU A 82 42.68 9.79 9.56
CA LEU A 82 43.63 9.97 8.47
C LEU A 82 43.18 9.27 7.17
N VAL A 83 42.37 8.21 7.27
CA VAL A 83 41.76 7.53 6.11
C VAL A 83 40.60 8.36 5.56
N TRP A 84 39.82 8.99 6.44
CA TRP A 84 38.64 9.79 6.07
C TRP A 84 38.98 11.23 5.65
N ASP A 85 40.01 11.82 6.26
CA ASP A 85 40.48 13.19 6.02
C ASP A 85 41.47 13.27 4.85
N MET A 86 41.75 12.16 4.15
CA MET A 86 42.50 12.24 2.91
C MET A 86 41.69 13.10 1.93
N PRO A 87 42.25 14.22 1.43
CA PRO A 87 41.60 14.99 0.39
C PRO A 87 41.40 14.03 -0.77
N VAL A 88 40.14 13.81 -1.14
CA VAL A 88 39.79 13.01 -2.30
C VAL A 88 40.34 13.75 -3.52
N ILE A 89 41.57 13.44 -3.90
CA ILE A 89 42.11 13.73 -5.23
C ILE A 89 41.61 12.60 -6.13
N ALA A 90 40.29 12.37 -6.14
CA ALA A 90 39.68 11.62 -7.21
C ALA A 90 39.70 12.57 -8.41
N VAL A 91 40.71 12.40 -9.27
CA VAL A 91 40.52 12.75 -10.66
C VAL A 91 39.54 11.71 -11.15
N ASP A 92 38.25 12.06 -11.19
CA ASP A 92 37.25 11.23 -11.85
C ASP A 92 37.78 10.99 -13.27
N ASP A 93 38.14 9.75 -13.57
CA ASP A 93 38.40 9.35 -14.93
C ASP A 93 37.15 9.70 -15.74
N VAL A 94 37.36 10.33 -16.90
CA VAL A 94 36.25 10.68 -17.79
C VAL A 94 35.50 9.39 -18.08
N LEU A 95 34.27 9.29 -17.56
CA LEU A 95 33.41 8.13 -17.79
C LEU A 95 33.19 8.01 -19.30
N MET A 96 33.90 7.08 -19.92
CA MET A 96 33.74 6.77 -21.33
C MET A 96 32.54 5.84 -21.44
N ILE A 97 31.56 6.23 -22.27
CA ILE A 97 30.44 5.35 -22.58
C ILE A 97 31.00 4.12 -23.31
N GLU A 98 30.79 2.94 -22.73
CA GLU A 98 31.24 1.68 -23.32
C GLU A 98 30.44 1.39 -24.60
N ALA A 99 31.07 0.74 -25.59
CA ALA A 99 30.49 0.58 -26.93
C ALA A 99 29.13 -0.15 -26.94
N TRP A 100 28.88 -1.04 -25.97
CA TRP A 100 27.60 -1.74 -25.84
C TRP A 100 26.44 -0.79 -25.47
N MET A 101 26.71 0.30 -24.75
CA MET A 101 25.68 1.27 -24.34
C MET A 101 25.22 2.13 -25.52
N THR A 102 26.07 2.33 -26.54
CA THR A 102 25.74 3.16 -27.71
C THR A 102 25.37 2.37 -28.95
N THR A 103 25.58 1.05 -28.98
CA THR A 103 25.35 0.24 -30.18
C THR A 103 23.88 -0.19 -30.25
N PRO A 104 23.08 0.34 -31.21
CA PRO A 104 21.64 0.02 -31.30
C PRO A 104 21.38 -1.48 -31.45
N MET A 105 22.29 -2.17 -32.16
CA MET A 105 22.20 -3.61 -32.39
C MET A 105 22.23 -4.45 -31.10
N MET A 106 22.85 -3.96 -30.01
CA MET A 106 22.82 -4.67 -28.73
C MET A 106 21.47 -4.51 -28.01
N TRP A 107 20.86 -3.34 -28.13
CA TRP A 107 19.53 -3.06 -27.57
C TRP A 107 18.42 -3.76 -28.36
N ASP A 108 18.53 -3.82 -29.69
CA ASP A 108 17.58 -4.50 -30.57
C ASP A 108 17.59 -6.04 -30.43
N MET A 109 18.68 -6.61 -29.87
CA MET A 109 18.78 -8.04 -29.58
C MET A 109 18.20 -8.44 -28.21
N MET A 110 17.93 -7.46 -27.33
CA MET A 110 17.20 -7.74 -26.10
C MET A 110 15.75 -8.00 -26.46
N GLU A 111 15.17 -9.09 -25.95
CA GLU A 111 13.74 -9.35 -26.13
C GLU A 111 12.98 -8.14 -25.62
N THR A 112 12.31 -7.44 -26.53
CA THR A 112 11.30 -6.47 -26.16
C THR A 112 10.15 -7.31 -25.65
N GLU A 113 10.14 -7.58 -24.34
CA GLU A 113 8.90 -7.92 -23.68
C GLU A 113 7.93 -6.79 -24.06
N MET A 114 6.95 -7.11 -24.91
CA MET A 114 5.80 -6.24 -25.10
C MET A 114 5.09 -6.25 -23.76
N ASP A 115 5.56 -5.39 -22.87
CA ASP A 115 4.88 -5.09 -21.63
C ASP A 115 3.51 -4.58 -22.09
N THR A 116 2.49 -5.39 -21.84
CA THR A 116 1.12 -5.09 -22.23
C THR A 116 0.82 -3.74 -21.63
N GLY A 117 0.75 -2.70 -22.47
CA GLY A 117 0.88 -1.31 -22.05
C GLY A 117 0.11 -1.07 -20.76
N LEU A 118 0.84 -0.70 -19.70
CA LEU A 118 0.28 -0.43 -18.37
C LEU A 118 -0.92 0.51 -18.51
N SER A 119 -2.12 -0.06 -18.49
CA SER A 119 -3.35 0.71 -18.51
C SER A 119 -3.69 1.04 -17.07
N LEU A 120 -3.79 2.32 -16.76
CA LEU A 120 -4.28 2.75 -15.45
C LEU A 120 -5.73 2.27 -15.29
N GLU A 121 -5.99 1.54 -14.21
CA GLU A 121 -7.34 1.13 -13.86
C GLU A 121 -8.17 2.37 -13.46
N GLY A 122 -9.49 2.32 -13.67
CA GLY A 122 -10.37 3.48 -13.48
C GLY A 122 -10.29 4.13 -12.10
N TRP A 123 -9.95 3.38 -11.05
CA TRP A 123 -9.77 3.91 -9.70
C TRP A 123 -8.49 4.73 -9.52
N MET A 124 -7.43 4.43 -10.27
CA MET A 124 -6.15 5.16 -10.21
C MET A 124 -6.28 6.58 -10.75
N VAL A 125 -7.21 6.80 -11.68
CA VAL A 125 -7.43 8.08 -12.37
C VAL A 125 -8.69 8.81 -11.92
N ASN A 126 -9.54 8.18 -11.10
CA ASN A 126 -10.78 8.78 -10.66
C ASN A 126 -10.54 9.76 -9.51
N SER A 127 -10.63 11.05 -9.79
CA SER A 127 -10.52 12.12 -8.78
C SER A 127 -11.58 12.06 -7.69
N MET A 128 -12.68 11.30 -7.87
CA MET A 128 -13.65 11.04 -6.81
C MET A 128 -13.22 9.92 -5.85
N VAL A 129 -12.31 9.03 -6.26
CA VAL A 129 -11.72 8.02 -5.36
C VAL A 129 -10.74 8.70 -4.40
N TRP A 130 -9.96 9.66 -4.90
CA TRP A 130 -8.92 10.36 -4.12
C TRP A 130 -9.37 11.69 -3.50
N GLY A 131 -10.37 12.37 -4.09
CA GLY A 131 -10.74 13.74 -3.75
C GLY A 131 -12.00 13.91 -2.89
N ASN A 132 -12.68 12.82 -2.52
CA ASN A 132 -13.83 12.88 -1.61
C ASN A 132 -13.49 12.61 -0.15
N GLY A 133 -12.29 12.09 0.12
CA GLY A 133 -11.67 12.29 1.41
C GLY A 133 -11.24 13.73 1.46
N SER A 134 -12.00 14.59 2.12
CA SER A 134 -11.40 15.79 2.73
C SER A 134 -10.09 15.31 3.32
N LEU A 135 -8.95 15.80 2.82
CA LEU A 135 -7.68 15.68 3.53
C LEU A 135 -7.98 16.30 4.90
N VAL A 136 -8.40 15.46 5.84
CA VAL A 136 -8.37 15.80 7.25
C VAL A 136 -6.88 15.80 7.51
N VAL A 137 -6.28 16.96 7.23
CA VAL A 137 -5.01 17.30 7.85
C VAL A 137 -5.36 17.31 9.32
N GLU A 138 -5.23 16.15 9.96
CA GLU A 138 -5.24 16.09 11.40
C GLU A 138 -4.04 16.93 11.81
N THR A 139 -4.30 18.17 12.19
CA THR A 139 -3.35 18.97 12.95
C THR A 139 -3.20 18.23 14.28
N GLU A 140 -2.29 17.27 14.31
CA GLU A 140 -1.91 16.62 15.55
C GLU A 140 -1.33 17.71 16.44
N VAL A 141 -2.06 18.05 17.49
CA VAL A 141 -1.54 18.90 18.56
C VAL A 141 -0.59 18.02 19.34
N GLU A 142 0.69 18.05 18.99
CA GLU A 142 1.71 17.34 19.75
C GLU A 142 1.71 17.88 21.19
N ASN A 143 1.47 16.99 22.15
CA ASN A 143 1.63 17.35 23.55
C ASN A 143 3.12 17.62 23.81
N PRO A 144 3.47 18.66 24.57
CA PRO A 144 4.86 18.90 24.95
C PRO A 144 5.42 17.67 25.65
N LEU A 145 6.60 17.23 25.21
CA LEU A 145 7.28 16.06 25.74
C LEU A 145 7.54 16.23 27.25
N VAL A 146 6.81 15.48 28.08
CA VAL A 146 7.03 15.46 29.52
C VAL A 146 8.12 14.43 29.82
N LEU A 147 9.34 14.93 30.03
CA LEU A 147 10.45 14.11 30.52
C LEU A 147 10.20 13.75 31.98
N SER A 148 10.40 12.49 32.33
CA SER A 148 10.29 12.01 33.70
C SER A 148 11.60 12.27 34.46
N ASP A 149 11.52 12.42 35.79
CA ASP A 149 12.66 12.83 36.64
C ASP A 149 13.91 11.96 36.46
N TRP A 150 13.74 10.69 36.10
CA TRP A 150 14.87 9.79 35.86
C TRP A 150 15.61 10.13 34.56
N MET A 151 14.93 10.66 33.53
CA MET A 151 15.57 11.08 32.28
C MET A 151 16.41 12.34 32.45
N LEU A 152 16.15 13.13 33.50
CA LEU A 152 16.83 14.40 33.77
C LEU A 152 18.05 14.26 34.69
N LYS A 153 18.22 13.12 35.37
CA LYS A 153 19.33 12.90 36.29
C LYS A 153 20.52 12.34 35.53
N GLU A 154 21.59 13.13 35.42
CA GLU A 154 22.86 12.73 34.79
C GLU A 154 23.45 11.43 35.38
N GLU A 155 23.15 11.16 36.66
CA GLU A 155 23.55 9.94 37.38
C GLU A 155 22.95 8.65 36.80
N ASN A 156 21.82 8.73 36.08
CA ASN A 156 21.18 7.57 35.45
C ASN A 156 21.76 7.22 34.08
N TRP A 157 22.64 8.08 33.54
CA TRP A 157 23.22 7.95 32.19
C TRP A 157 24.74 7.79 32.22
N LYS A 158 25.32 7.54 33.40
CA LYS A 158 26.73 7.20 33.62
C LYS A 158 26.88 5.71 33.82
#